data_AF-F0SNX4-F1
#
_entry.id   AF-F0SNX4-F1
#
_cell.length_a   1.000
_cell.length_b   1.000
_cell.length_c   1.000
_cell.angle_alpha   90.00
_cell.angle_beta   90.00
_cell.angle_gamma   90.00
#
_symmetry.space_group_name_H-M   'P 1'
#
loop_
_entity.id
_entity.type
_entity.pdbx_description
1 polymer ?
#
loop_
_entity_poly.entity_id
_entity_poly.type
_entity_poly.pdbx_seq_one_letter_code
_entity_poly.pdbx_strand_id
1 'polypeptide(L)'
;MIWLGIILLFLLGLRLSSFFSGIETAFYRASKLRLNIDAQTGDQLSKSILKFASNPSRFVATILIGNNIANYVTTYAISYGAIVAFGTLSELTEVSVTIAASPIVFIFGELLPKTLHYQAPLLMLKRYFTPFHVVHFLLFPLSWPLMMLTRLFERFGGERRQQMLKILGRRPLANVIGQGQEEGVVTRVQHDLIQGVFLNASQALESLITPREVAFFQLEKPTRAQLLEHARAFGLVEVAVLEERDGKQQAVYYRVCDLLLSQGSLSDIGLTMPELPANLSRLEALLKLQHADADIGLAVKNDEIVGLVRRRVLGETLLQGGLTTQPSLV
;
A
#
# COMPACT_ATOMS: atom_id res chain seq x y z
N MET A 1 58.21 2.67 -6.00
CA MET A 1 57.42 2.35 -4.78
C MET A 1 56.44 3.46 -4.42
N ILE A 2 56.83 4.75 -4.44
CA ILE A 2 55.97 5.89 -4.09
C ILE A 2 54.72 6.00 -4.98
N TRP A 3 54.87 5.90 -6.31
CA TRP A 3 53.74 5.91 -7.26
C TRP A 3 52.69 4.82 -7.01
N LEU A 4 53.13 3.62 -6.64
CA LEU A 4 52.22 2.52 -6.29
C LEU A 4 51.39 2.86 -5.06
N GLY A 5 52.00 3.48 -4.04
CA GLY A 5 51.31 3.94 -2.83
C GLY A 5 50.26 5.00 -3.15
N ILE A 6 50.60 5.98 -4.00
CA ILE A 6 49.66 7.04 -4.44
C ILE A 6 48.45 6.43 -5.15
N ILE A 7 48.70 5.53 -6.12
CA ILE A 7 47.63 4.88 -6.88
C ILE A 7 46.75 4.03 -5.96
N LEU A 8 47.33 3.27 -5.04
CA LEU A 8 46.57 2.47 -4.08
C LEU A 8 45.71 3.34 -3.17
N LEU A 9 46.26 4.48 -2.70
CA LEU A 9 45.53 5.43 -1.86
C LEU A 9 44.38 6.10 -2.61
N PHE A 10 44.62 6.51 -3.86
CA PHE A 10 43.59 7.07 -4.74
C PHE A 10 42.47 6.07 -4.99
N LEU A 11 42.80 4.82 -5.34
CA LEU A 11 41.82 3.76 -5.57
C LEU A 11 41.05 3.40 -4.29
N LEU A 12 41.72 3.43 -3.12
CA LEU A 12 41.06 3.21 -1.83
C LEU A 12 40.05 4.31 -1.54
N GLY A 13 40.44 5.59 -1.68
CA GLY A 13 39.55 6.73 -1.50
C GLY A 13 38.34 6.67 -2.43
N LEU A 14 38.58 6.39 -3.72
CA LEU A 14 37.52 6.28 -4.73
C LEU A 14 36.55 5.12 -4.42
N ARG A 15 37.07 3.96 -3.99
CA ARG A 15 36.26 2.81 -3.59
C ARG A 15 35.42 3.10 -2.36
N LEU A 16 35.96 3.80 -1.36
CA LEU A 16 35.22 4.19 -0.17
C LEU A 16 34.12 5.21 -0.51
N SER A 17 34.42 6.22 -1.34
CA SER A 17 33.44 7.21 -1.80
C SER A 17 32.29 6.51 -2.54
N SER A 18 32.64 5.59 -3.45
CA SER A 18 31.70 4.74 -4.18
C SER A 18 30.81 3.91 -3.27
N PHE A 19 31.39 3.31 -2.22
CA PHE A 19 30.67 2.53 -1.22
C PHE A 19 29.66 3.38 -0.42
N PHE A 20 30.08 4.51 0.15
CA PHE A 20 29.20 5.34 0.97
C PHE A 20 28.08 5.99 0.14
N SER A 21 28.43 6.54 -1.03
CA SER A 21 27.51 7.17 -1.96
C SER A 21 26.45 6.17 -2.51
N GLY A 22 26.88 4.94 -2.79
CA GLY A 22 26.00 3.85 -3.20
C GLY A 22 25.03 3.40 -2.09
N ILE A 23 25.54 3.12 -0.89
CA ILE A 23 24.71 2.71 0.26
C ILE A 23 23.70 3.79 0.64
N GLU A 24 24.11 5.06 0.60
CA GLU A 24 23.22 6.18 0.85
C GLU A 24 21.98 6.12 -0.06
N THR A 25 22.23 5.98 -1.36
CA THR A 25 21.15 5.92 -2.35
C THR A 25 20.30 4.67 -2.17
N ALA A 26 20.93 3.51 -1.92
CA ALA A 26 20.22 2.27 -1.66
C ALA A 26 19.31 2.37 -0.43
N PHE A 27 19.78 3.00 0.64
CA PHE A 27 19.03 3.17 1.87
C PHE A 27 17.81 4.09 1.70
N TYR A 28 17.97 5.21 1.00
CA TYR A 28 16.85 6.12 0.73
C TYR A 28 15.83 5.54 -0.25
N ARG A 29 16.26 4.69 -1.19
CA ARG A 29 15.38 4.06 -2.19
C ARG A 29 14.78 2.74 -1.74
N ALA A 30 15.33 2.07 -0.73
CA ALA A 30 14.82 0.79 -0.28
C ALA A 30 13.40 0.90 0.28
N SER A 31 12.53 -0.02 -0.13
CA SER A 31 11.18 -0.11 0.44
C SER A 31 11.24 -0.49 1.92
N LYS A 32 10.62 0.35 2.75
CA LYS A 32 10.37 0.05 4.16
C LYS A 32 9.33 -1.06 4.35
N LEU A 33 8.36 -1.19 3.45
CA LEU A 33 7.33 -2.25 3.52
C LEU A 33 8.00 -3.61 3.31
N ARG A 34 8.74 -3.78 2.22
CA ARG A 34 9.49 -5.00 1.94
C ARG A 34 10.49 -5.35 3.04
N LEU A 35 11.25 -4.36 3.55
CA LEU A 35 12.16 -4.57 4.68
C LEU A 35 11.42 -5.08 5.93
N ASN A 36 10.24 -4.54 6.25
CA ASN A 36 9.44 -5.01 7.39
C ASN A 36 8.95 -6.44 7.18
N ILE A 37 8.49 -6.78 5.98
CA ILE A 37 8.05 -8.15 5.65
C ILE A 37 9.22 -9.13 5.79
N ASP A 38 10.36 -8.82 5.17
CA ASP A 38 11.57 -9.67 5.24
C ASP A 38 12.07 -9.83 6.69
N ALA A 39 11.99 -8.76 7.50
CA ALA A 39 12.33 -8.82 8.91
C ALA A 39 11.38 -9.72 9.72
N GLN A 40 10.09 -9.70 9.41
CA GLN A 40 9.09 -10.56 10.05
C GLN A 40 9.28 -12.04 9.66
N THR A 41 9.73 -12.32 8.44
CA THR A 41 10.05 -13.69 7.98
C THR A 41 11.40 -14.22 8.48
N GLY A 42 12.13 -13.44 9.29
CA GLY A 42 13.32 -13.90 10.00
C GLY A 42 14.65 -13.32 9.52
N ASP A 43 14.66 -12.48 8.48
CA ASP A 43 15.89 -11.88 7.94
C ASP A 43 16.53 -10.89 8.93
N GLN A 44 17.67 -11.29 9.51
CA GLN A 44 18.39 -10.52 10.52
C GLN A 44 19.01 -9.24 9.94
N LEU A 45 19.37 -9.23 8.65
CA LEU A 45 19.87 -8.02 7.98
C LEU A 45 18.76 -7.00 7.85
N SER A 46 17.59 -7.42 7.37
CA SER A 46 16.40 -6.55 7.29
C SER A 46 16.02 -5.97 8.65
N LYS A 47 16.02 -6.79 9.73
CA LYS A 47 15.80 -6.31 11.10
C LYS A 47 16.80 -5.23 11.51
N SER A 48 18.07 -5.41 11.16
CA SER A 48 19.13 -4.47 11.52
C SER A 48 19.04 -3.18 10.71
N ILE A 49 18.77 -3.27 9.40
CA ILE A 49 18.53 -2.12 8.53
C ILE A 49 17.33 -1.31 9.03
N LEU A 50 16.25 -1.97 9.45
CA LEU A 50 15.07 -1.29 10.02
C LEU A 50 15.38 -0.49 11.29
N LYS A 51 16.32 -0.94 12.13
CA LYS A 51 16.77 -0.17 13.29
C LYS A 51 17.44 1.15 12.89
N PHE A 52 18.17 1.16 11.77
CA PHE A 52 18.70 2.40 11.20
C PHE A 52 17.60 3.22 10.51
N ALA A 53 16.64 2.59 9.84
CA ALA A 53 15.53 3.29 9.18
C ALA A 53 14.57 3.97 10.16
N SER A 54 14.42 3.45 11.39
CA SER A 54 13.60 4.06 12.44
C SER A 54 14.29 5.23 13.14
N ASN A 55 15.63 5.24 13.21
CA ASN A 55 16.44 6.35 13.70
C ASN A 55 17.56 6.68 12.69
N PRO A 56 17.24 7.41 11.60
CA PRO A 56 18.16 7.62 10.50
C PRO A 56 19.36 8.50 10.86
N SER A 57 19.31 9.26 11.97
CA SER A 57 20.38 10.19 12.35
C SER A 57 21.74 9.50 12.48
N ARG A 58 21.78 8.25 12.99
CA ARG A 58 23.02 7.45 13.09
C ARG A 58 23.56 7.06 11.72
N PHE A 59 22.66 6.62 10.84
CA PHE A 59 23.01 6.23 9.48
C PHE A 59 23.55 7.43 8.70
N VAL A 60 22.81 8.54 8.69
CA VAL A 60 23.16 9.77 8.00
C VAL A 60 24.50 10.31 8.47
N ALA A 61 24.74 10.41 9.78
CA ALA A 61 26.01 10.88 10.31
C ALA A 61 27.19 10.00 9.84
N THR A 62 27.02 8.68 9.86
CA THR A 62 28.07 7.73 9.44
C THR A 62 28.40 7.85 7.95
N ILE A 63 27.36 7.91 7.10
CA ILE A 63 27.52 8.06 5.65
C ILE A 63 28.20 9.38 5.32
N LEU A 64 27.77 10.50 5.92
CA LEU A 64 28.33 11.82 5.65
C LEU A 64 29.81 11.90 6.06
N ILE A 65 30.15 11.42 7.26
CA ILE A 65 31.54 11.41 7.74
C ILE A 65 32.39 10.48 6.87
N GLY A 66 31.91 9.27 6.60
CA GLY A 66 32.62 8.29 5.78
C GLY A 66 32.88 8.80 4.36
N ASN A 67 31.88 9.39 3.72
CA ASN A 67 32.02 9.95 2.38
C ASN A 67 33.01 11.11 2.35
N ASN A 68 32.97 12.01 3.33
CA ASN A 68 33.92 13.11 3.44
C ASN A 68 35.35 12.61 3.65
N ILE A 69 35.58 11.63 4.52
CA ILE A 69 36.90 11.00 4.71
C ILE A 69 37.39 10.40 3.39
N ALA A 70 36.53 9.67 2.68
CA ALA A 70 36.88 9.06 1.40
C ALA A 70 37.28 10.11 0.34
N ASN A 71 36.53 11.21 0.26
CA ASN A 71 36.83 12.32 -0.63
C ASN A 71 38.16 12.99 -0.25
N TYR A 72 38.42 13.23 1.05
CA TYR A 72 39.70 13.80 1.49
C TYR A 72 40.89 12.87 1.22
N VAL A 73 40.74 11.56 1.39
CA VAL A 73 41.78 10.58 1.03
C VAL A 73 42.07 10.63 -0.47
N THR A 74 41.01 10.74 -1.28
CA THR A 74 41.13 10.83 -2.76
C THR A 74 41.84 12.12 -3.16
N THR A 75 41.40 13.28 -2.65
CA THR A 75 42.03 14.58 -2.92
C THR A 75 43.47 14.62 -2.42
N TYR A 76 43.76 14.07 -1.24
CA TYR A 76 45.12 13.97 -0.73
C TYR A 76 46.03 13.15 -1.65
N ALA A 77 45.56 12.01 -2.16
CA ALA A 77 46.32 11.20 -3.11
C ALA A 77 46.59 11.97 -4.43
N ILE A 78 45.61 12.73 -4.91
CA ILE A 78 45.75 13.59 -6.09
C ILE A 78 46.82 14.68 -5.84
N SER A 79 46.69 15.44 -4.75
CA SER A 79 47.64 16.51 -4.42
C SER A 79 49.04 15.97 -4.18
N TYR A 80 49.19 14.85 -3.47
CA TYR A 80 50.50 14.23 -3.25
C TYR A 80 51.11 13.71 -4.56
N GLY A 81 50.30 13.14 -5.45
CA GLY A 81 50.74 12.77 -6.80
C GLY A 81 51.23 13.95 -7.61
N ALA A 82 50.56 15.11 -7.52
CA ALA A 82 50.99 16.33 -8.18
C ALA A 82 52.31 16.86 -7.61
N ILE A 83 52.53 16.83 -6.30
CA ILE A 83 53.82 17.19 -5.69
C ILE A 83 54.94 16.29 -6.24
N VAL A 84 54.71 14.98 -6.29
CA VAL A 84 55.72 14.03 -6.78
C VAL A 84 55.99 14.20 -8.28
N ALA A 85 54.98 14.58 -9.07
CA ALA A 85 55.12 14.83 -10.51
C ALA A 85 55.87 16.12 -10.84
N PHE A 86 55.55 17.21 -10.14
CA PHE A 86 55.98 18.57 -10.49
C PHE A 86 57.03 19.16 -9.54
N GLY A 87 57.39 18.44 -8.47
CA GLY A 87 58.38 18.85 -7.47
C GLY A 87 57.85 19.88 -6.46
N THR A 88 56.99 20.80 -6.89
CA THR A 88 56.28 21.75 -6.04
C THR A 88 54.80 21.83 -6.43
N LEU A 89 53.95 22.18 -5.47
CA LEU A 89 52.53 22.43 -5.72
C LEU A 89 52.33 23.94 -5.85
N SER A 90 52.35 24.46 -7.09
CA SER A 90 51.88 25.82 -7.33
C SER A 90 50.36 25.87 -7.25
N GLU A 91 49.78 27.03 -6.87
CA GLU A 91 48.32 27.21 -6.80
C GLU A 91 47.64 26.84 -8.13
N LEU A 92 48.23 27.23 -9.26
CA LEU A 92 47.72 26.91 -10.59
C LEU A 92 47.78 25.40 -10.88
N THR A 93 48.83 24.71 -10.43
CA THR A 93 48.97 23.26 -10.60
C THR A 93 47.92 22.52 -9.77
N GLU A 94 47.72 22.91 -8.51
CA GLU A 94 46.72 22.29 -7.62
C GLU A 94 45.30 22.42 -8.18
N VAL A 95 44.93 23.63 -8.62
CA VAL A 95 43.62 23.90 -9.23
C VAL A 95 43.45 23.10 -10.52
N SER A 96 44.46 23.09 -11.40
CA SER A 96 44.39 22.39 -12.68
C SER A 96 44.23 20.88 -12.51
N VAL A 97 45.00 20.27 -11.61
CA VAL A 97 44.92 18.83 -11.34
C VAL A 97 43.60 18.48 -10.67
N THR A 98 43.10 19.32 -9.75
CA THR A 98 41.79 19.11 -9.12
C THR A 98 40.66 19.17 -10.14
N ILE A 99 40.65 20.17 -11.01
CA ILE A 99 39.66 20.29 -12.09
C ILE A 99 39.73 19.07 -13.01
N ALA A 100 40.94 18.66 -13.41
CA ALA A 100 41.12 17.50 -14.28
C ALA A 100 40.69 16.17 -13.63
N ALA A 101 40.93 15.98 -12.34
CA ALA A 101 40.55 14.78 -11.61
C ALA A 101 39.07 14.74 -11.21
N SER A 102 38.42 15.91 -11.06
CA SER A 102 37.04 16.01 -10.57
C SER A 102 36.00 15.17 -11.34
N PRO A 103 36.00 15.08 -12.69
CA PRO A 103 35.03 14.25 -13.39
C PRO A 103 35.22 12.76 -13.11
N ILE A 104 36.48 12.32 -12.94
CA ILE A 104 36.79 10.93 -12.62
C ILE A 104 36.25 10.60 -11.22
N VAL A 105 36.57 11.43 -10.23
CA VAL A 105 36.08 11.22 -8.86
C VAL A 105 34.55 11.28 -8.82
N PHE A 106 33.93 12.24 -9.49
CA PHE A 106 32.48 12.37 -9.56
C PHE A 106 31.83 11.15 -10.23
N ILE A 107 32.32 10.71 -11.38
CA ILE A 107 31.71 9.61 -12.13
C ILE A 107 31.85 8.29 -11.34
N PHE A 108 33.07 7.94 -10.93
CA PHE A 108 33.36 6.64 -10.34
C PHE A 108 33.09 6.57 -8.84
N GLY A 109 33.27 7.68 -8.12
CA GLY A 109 33.02 7.79 -6.68
C GLY A 109 31.55 8.08 -6.36
N GLU A 110 30.82 8.76 -7.24
CA GLU A 110 29.45 9.18 -6.92
C GLU A 110 28.40 8.75 -7.94
N LEU A 111 28.49 9.22 -9.19
CA LEU A 111 27.39 9.06 -10.15
C LEU A 111 27.09 7.59 -10.48
N LEU A 112 28.12 6.83 -10.86
CA LEU A 112 28.00 5.42 -11.23
C LEU A 112 27.53 4.54 -10.06
N PRO A 113 28.12 4.61 -8.85
CA PRO A 113 27.63 3.83 -7.73
C PRO A 113 26.19 4.18 -7.36
N LYS A 114 25.81 5.47 -7.37
CA LYS A 114 24.44 5.89 -7.09
C LYS A 114 23.46 5.30 -8.11
N THR A 115 23.77 5.33 -9.40
CA THR A 115 22.88 4.77 -10.44
C THR A 115 22.74 3.25 -10.33
N LEU A 116 23.82 2.52 -10.02
CA LEU A 116 23.74 1.06 -9.80
C LEU A 116 22.90 0.70 -8.56
N HIS A 117 23.09 1.42 -7.46
CA HIS A 117 22.35 1.18 -6.22
C HIS A 117 20.88 1.61 -6.33
N TYR A 118 20.58 2.58 -7.19
CA TYR A 118 19.22 3.01 -7.49
C TYR A 118 18.38 1.89 -8.13
N GLN A 119 18.97 1.09 -9.01
CA GLN A 119 18.25 0.04 -9.75
C GLN A 119 17.85 -1.15 -8.88
N ALA A 120 18.69 -1.51 -7.89
CA ALA A 120 18.46 -2.66 -7.01
C ALA A 120 18.75 -2.31 -5.53
N PRO A 121 17.98 -1.36 -4.95
CA PRO A 121 18.32 -0.75 -3.66
C PRO A 121 18.34 -1.76 -2.52
N LEU A 122 17.33 -2.62 -2.42
CA LEU A 122 17.25 -3.60 -1.33
C LEU A 122 18.37 -4.64 -1.40
N LEU A 123 18.66 -5.16 -2.60
CA LEU A 123 19.74 -6.13 -2.82
C LEU A 123 21.10 -5.54 -2.47
N MET A 124 21.39 -4.34 -2.98
CA MET A 124 22.66 -3.67 -2.73
C MET A 124 22.80 -3.26 -1.27
N LEU A 125 21.74 -2.71 -0.66
CA LEU A 125 21.74 -2.34 0.74
C LEU A 125 22.04 -3.54 1.63
N LYS A 126 21.36 -4.69 1.43
CA LYS A 126 21.62 -5.92 2.19
C LYS A 126 23.05 -6.43 1.98
N ARG A 127 23.54 -6.43 0.73
CA ARG A 127 24.90 -6.88 0.38
C ARG A 127 25.98 -6.07 1.10
N TYR A 128 25.82 -4.75 1.16
CA TYR A 128 26.81 -3.84 1.75
C TYR A 128 26.50 -3.45 3.20
N PHE A 129 25.44 -3.99 3.81
CA PHE A 129 25.06 -3.63 5.17
C PHE A 129 26.08 -4.10 6.21
N THR A 130 26.59 -5.33 6.10
CA THR A 130 27.60 -5.86 7.02
C THR A 130 28.87 -5.01 7.07
N PRO A 131 29.54 -4.68 5.93
CA PRO A 131 30.69 -3.79 5.98
C PRO A 131 30.32 -2.39 6.46
N PHE A 132 29.13 -1.88 6.12
CA PHE A 132 28.65 -0.60 6.65
C PHE A 132 28.54 -0.62 8.17
N HIS A 133 28.05 -1.71 8.76
CA HIS A 133 27.88 -1.85 10.21
C HIS A 133 29.23 -1.83 10.94
N VAL A 134 30.27 -2.45 10.36
CA VAL A 134 31.64 -2.40 10.90
C VAL A 134 32.18 -0.97 10.87
N VAL A 135 32.02 -0.29 9.73
CA VAL A 135 32.45 1.10 9.57
C VAL A 135 31.68 2.03 10.51
N HIS A 136 30.37 1.82 10.68
CA HIS A 136 29.56 2.55 11.64
C HIS A 136 30.11 2.44 13.05
N PHE A 137 30.49 1.23 13.49
CA PHE A 137 31.08 1.02 14.79
C PHE A 137 32.41 1.77 14.95
N LEU A 138 33.28 1.75 13.93
CA LEU A 138 34.56 2.48 13.93
C LEU A 138 34.38 4.00 13.93
N LEU A 139 33.41 4.51 13.17
CA LEU A 139 33.13 5.95 13.05
C LEU A 139 32.18 6.46 14.14
N PHE A 140 31.66 5.58 14.99
CA PHE A 140 30.75 5.94 16.07
C PHE A 140 31.27 7.10 16.95
N PRO A 141 32.52 7.12 17.46
CA PRO A 141 33.01 8.23 18.29
C PRO A 141 33.03 9.57 17.54
N LEU A 142 33.27 9.55 16.23
CA LEU A 142 33.26 10.74 15.39
C LEU A 142 31.84 11.20 15.05
N SER A 143 30.90 10.26 14.93
CA SER A 143 29.49 10.55 14.61
C SER A 143 28.68 11.05 15.81
N TRP A 144 29.10 10.72 17.04
CA TRP A 144 28.35 11.02 18.26
C TRP A 144 28.11 12.52 18.51
N PRO A 145 29.10 13.43 18.33
CA PRO A 145 28.89 14.87 18.46
C PRO A 145 27.88 15.41 17.43
N LEU A 146 27.95 14.93 16.19
CA LEU A 146 27.02 15.34 15.13
C LEU A 146 25.59 14.89 15.46
N MET A 147 25.42 13.69 16.04
CA MET A 147 24.12 13.23 16.52
C MET A 147 23.56 14.09 17.65
N MET A 148 24.40 14.57 18.58
CA MET A 148 23.96 15.52 19.61
C MET A 148 23.49 16.82 19.00
N LEU A 149 24.20 17.33 17.99
CA LEU A 149 23.83 18.55 17.28
C LEU A 149 22.48 18.39 16.56
N THR A 150 22.26 17.29 15.84
CA THR A 150 20.97 17.01 15.18
C THR A 150 19.82 16.98 16.20
N ARG A 151 20.01 16.30 17.34
CA ARG A 151 18.99 16.24 18.40
C ARG A 151 18.71 17.60 19.04
N LEU A 152 19.74 18.45 19.16
CA LEU A 152 19.60 19.81 19.66
C LEU A 152 18.72 20.63 18.71
N PHE A 153 18.98 20.57 17.41
CA PHE A 153 18.15 21.24 16.39
C PHE A 153 16.72 20.68 16.32
N GLU A 154 16.54 19.36 16.46
CA GLU A 154 15.21 18.75 16.51
C GLU A 154 14.37 19.25 17.70
N ARG A 155 15.00 19.53 18.86
CA ARG A 155 14.32 20.13 20.03
C ARG A 155 13.85 21.56 19.80
N PHE A 156 14.58 22.34 19.01
CA PHE A 156 14.15 23.68 18.60
C PHE A 156 13.12 23.65 17.48
N GLY A 157 12.98 22.52 16.76
CA GLY A 157 12.27 22.44 15.49
C GLY A 157 10.94 21.67 15.44
N GLY A 158 10.49 20.91 16.45
CA GLY A 158 9.24 20.18 16.22
C GLY A 158 8.57 19.37 17.32
N GLU A 159 7.47 19.91 17.85
CA GLU A 159 6.33 19.13 18.38
C GLU A 159 5.30 18.74 17.28
N ARG A 160 5.43 19.23 16.04
CA ARG A 160 4.36 19.10 15.01
C ARG A 160 4.27 17.75 14.28
N ARG A 161 5.27 16.88 14.36
CA ARG A 161 5.35 15.68 13.50
C ARG A 161 4.51 14.49 13.96
N GLN A 162 4.19 14.40 15.26
CA GLN A 162 3.41 13.27 15.80
C GLN A 162 1.89 13.41 15.61
N GLN A 163 1.37 14.62 15.40
CA GLN A 163 -0.08 14.83 15.22
C GLN A 163 -0.58 14.50 13.80
N MET A 164 0.24 14.63 12.75
CA MET A 164 -0.22 14.37 11.38
C MET A 164 -0.50 12.89 11.07
N LEU A 165 0.12 11.93 11.77
CA LEU A 165 -0.09 10.50 11.55
C LEU A 165 -1.42 9.98 12.13
N LYS A 166 -2.07 10.73 13.04
CA LYS A 166 -3.33 10.33 13.67
C LYS A 166 -4.59 10.83 12.94
N ILE A 167 -4.47 11.73 11.96
CA ILE A 167 -5.63 12.49 11.42
C ILE A 167 -6.29 11.86 10.18
N LEU A 168 -5.74 10.79 9.59
CA LEU A 168 -6.32 10.19 8.38
C LEU A 168 -6.38 8.67 8.49
N GLY A 169 -7.43 8.09 9.10
CA GLY A 169 -7.53 6.65 9.36
C GLY A 169 -7.80 5.74 8.14
N ARG A 170 -8.00 6.28 6.95
CA ARG A 170 -8.37 5.51 5.73
C ARG A 170 -7.35 5.57 4.58
N ARG A 171 -6.77 6.74 4.32
CA ARG A 171 -5.76 6.94 3.26
C ARG A 171 -4.45 6.13 3.45
N PRO A 172 -3.93 5.95 4.68
CA PRO A 172 -2.69 5.20 4.89
C PRO A 172 -2.82 3.71 4.55
N LEU A 173 -3.97 3.08 4.83
CA LEU A 173 -4.13 1.65 4.60
C LEU A 173 -4.23 1.33 3.11
N ALA A 174 -5.02 2.10 2.35
CA ALA A 174 -5.09 1.97 0.89
C ALA A 174 -3.71 2.16 0.23
N ASN A 175 -2.93 3.13 0.71
CA ASN A 175 -1.56 3.35 0.23
C ASN A 175 -0.65 2.16 0.54
N VAL A 176 -0.77 1.54 1.72
CA VAL A 176 0.00 0.35 2.07
C VAL A 176 -0.37 -0.85 1.20
N ILE A 177 -1.66 -1.03 0.89
CA ILE A 177 -2.14 -2.11 0.01
C ILE A 177 -1.63 -1.89 -1.42
N GLY A 178 -1.72 -0.66 -1.94
CA GLY A 178 -1.17 -0.28 -3.25
C GLY A 178 0.34 -0.50 -3.34
N GLN A 179 1.08 -0.05 -2.33
CA GLN A 179 2.53 -0.28 -2.25
C GLN A 179 2.85 -1.79 -2.17
N GLY A 180 2.04 -2.58 -1.46
CA GLY A 180 2.17 -4.03 -1.43
C GLY A 180 1.97 -4.68 -2.81
N GLN A 181 1.10 -4.12 -3.65
CA GLN A 181 0.92 -4.58 -5.03
C GLN A 181 2.12 -4.24 -5.91
N GLU A 182 2.63 -3.02 -5.85
CA GLU A 182 3.85 -2.60 -6.57
C GLU A 182 5.07 -3.45 -6.19
N GLU A 183 5.15 -3.87 -4.93
CA GLU A 183 6.21 -4.73 -4.41
C GLU A 183 5.98 -6.22 -4.64
N GLY A 184 4.87 -6.60 -5.29
CA GLY A 184 4.51 -7.99 -5.59
C GLY A 184 4.17 -8.83 -4.36
N VAL A 185 3.89 -8.18 -3.22
CA VAL A 185 3.43 -8.83 -1.98
C VAL A 185 1.94 -9.19 -2.09
N VAL A 186 1.17 -8.34 -2.75
CA VAL A 186 -0.27 -8.48 -2.98
C VAL A 186 -0.50 -8.64 -4.49
N THR A 187 -1.34 -9.59 -4.89
CA THR A 187 -1.68 -9.72 -6.31
C THR A 187 -2.64 -8.61 -6.74
N ARG A 188 -2.70 -8.31 -8.04
CA ARG A 188 -3.65 -7.32 -8.58
C ARG A 188 -5.10 -7.64 -8.17
N VAL A 189 -5.50 -8.90 -8.30
CA VAL A 189 -6.86 -9.34 -7.91
C VAL A 189 -7.11 -9.12 -6.41
N GLN A 190 -6.13 -9.42 -5.54
CA GLN A 190 -6.27 -9.15 -4.10
C GLN A 190 -6.38 -7.66 -3.80
N HIS A 191 -5.58 -6.82 -4.46
CA HIS A 191 -5.65 -5.37 -4.34
C HIS A 191 -7.06 -4.85 -4.72
N ASP A 192 -7.56 -5.27 -5.88
CA ASP A 192 -8.86 -4.85 -6.42
C ASP A 192 -10.02 -5.29 -5.51
N LEU A 193 -9.94 -6.50 -4.95
CA LEU A 193 -10.90 -7.00 -3.98
C LEU A 193 -10.88 -6.19 -2.68
N ILE A 194 -9.71 -5.93 -2.11
CA ILE A 194 -9.60 -5.17 -0.86
C ILE A 194 -10.09 -3.73 -1.08
N GLN A 195 -9.72 -3.10 -2.20
CA GLN A 195 -10.18 -1.77 -2.55
C GLN A 195 -11.70 -1.74 -2.74
N GLY A 196 -12.26 -2.73 -3.44
CA GLY A 196 -13.69 -2.83 -3.65
C GLY A 196 -14.47 -2.98 -2.36
N VAL A 197 -14.01 -3.85 -1.46
CA VAL A 197 -14.61 -3.99 -0.13
C VAL A 197 -14.47 -2.68 0.65
N PHE A 198 -13.29 -2.05 0.67
CA PHE A 198 -13.07 -0.84 1.48
C PHE A 198 -13.88 0.37 1.00
N LEU A 199 -14.06 0.52 -0.33
CA LEU A 199 -14.83 1.61 -0.93
C LEU A 199 -16.34 1.39 -0.80
N ASN A 200 -16.81 0.15 -0.95
CA ASN A 200 -18.24 -0.16 -1.02
C ASN A 200 -18.83 -0.61 0.31
N ALA A 201 -18.05 -1.19 1.23
CA ALA A 201 -18.57 -1.74 2.49
C ALA A 201 -19.25 -0.69 3.36
N SER A 202 -18.70 0.53 3.43
CA SER A 202 -19.26 1.61 4.27
C SER A 202 -20.29 2.49 3.55
N GLN A 203 -20.61 2.22 2.28
CA GLN A 203 -21.65 2.99 1.58
C GLN A 203 -23.04 2.58 2.08
N ALA A 204 -23.98 3.52 2.02
CA ALA A 204 -25.36 3.28 2.41
C ALA A 204 -26.04 2.30 1.44
N LEU A 205 -26.93 1.49 2.00
CA LEU A 205 -27.75 0.53 1.27
C LEU A 205 -28.68 1.21 0.25
N GLU A 206 -29.09 2.46 0.49
CA GLU A 206 -30.09 3.22 -0.29
C GLU A 206 -29.90 3.11 -1.81
N SER A 207 -28.66 3.23 -2.28
CA SER A 207 -28.29 3.16 -3.71
C SER A 207 -28.50 1.79 -4.38
N LEU A 208 -28.68 0.71 -3.61
CA LEU A 208 -28.88 -0.66 -4.11
C LEU A 208 -30.29 -1.19 -3.84
N ILE A 209 -31.18 -0.36 -3.28
CA ILE A 209 -32.58 -0.72 -3.07
C ILE A 209 -33.28 -0.72 -4.43
N THR A 210 -33.95 -1.83 -4.76
CA THR A 210 -34.93 -1.85 -5.86
C THR A 210 -36.23 -1.23 -5.34
N PRO A 211 -36.71 -0.11 -5.90
CA PRO A 211 -37.89 0.60 -5.40
C PRO A 211 -39.13 -0.28 -5.34
N ARG A 212 -39.99 -0.04 -4.33
CA ARG A 212 -41.21 -0.82 -4.07
C ARG A 212 -42.10 -1.02 -5.31
N GLU A 213 -42.21 -0.01 -6.17
CA GLU A 213 -43.08 -0.03 -7.35
C GLU A 213 -42.64 -1.06 -8.39
N VAL A 214 -41.34 -1.33 -8.46
CA VAL A 214 -40.73 -2.29 -9.39
C VAL A 214 -40.50 -3.63 -8.71
N ALA A 215 -40.26 -3.62 -7.41
CA ALA A 215 -39.81 -4.78 -6.65
C ALA A 215 -40.94 -5.78 -6.34
N PHE A 216 -42.18 -5.32 -6.19
CA PHE A 216 -43.31 -6.15 -5.75
C PHE A 216 -44.36 -6.32 -6.84
N PHE A 217 -44.80 -7.56 -7.03
CA PHE A 217 -45.95 -7.87 -7.85
C PHE A 217 -47.23 -7.56 -7.06
N GLN A 218 -48.03 -6.61 -7.55
CA GLN A 218 -49.22 -6.09 -6.87
C GLN A 218 -50.45 -6.92 -7.25
N LEU A 219 -50.78 -7.94 -6.46
CA LEU A 219 -52.05 -8.68 -6.55
C LEU A 219 -52.56 -8.96 -5.14
N GLU A 220 -53.85 -8.73 -4.89
CA GLU A 220 -54.48 -8.99 -3.59
C GLU A 220 -54.45 -10.49 -3.21
N LYS A 221 -54.59 -11.37 -4.20
CA LYS A 221 -54.51 -12.83 -4.07
C LYS A 221 -53.85 -13.44 -5.30
N PRO A 222 -52.52 -13.48 -5.37
CA PRO A 222 -51.84 -14.05 -6.53
C PRO A 222 -52.14 -15.54 -6.64
N THR A 223 -52.45 -16.00 -7.85
CA THR A 223 -52.53 -17.43 -8.14
C THR A 223 -51.15 -17.93 -8.54
N ARG A 224 -50.83 -19.19 -8.24
CA ARG A 224 -49.56 -19.83 -8.65
C ARG A 224 -49.27 -19.66 -10.14
N ALA A 225 -50.28 -19.78 -11.00
CA ALA A 225 -50.16 -19.58 -12.44
C ALA A 225 -49.72 -18.15 -12.80
N GLN A 226 -50.29 -17.13 -12.14
CA GLN A 226 -49.96 -15.72 -12.36
C GLN A 226 -48.52 -15.41 -11.90
N LEU A 227 -48.09 -15.97 -10.77
CA LEU A 227 -46.71 -15.83 -10.30
C LEU A 227 -45.71 -16.44 -11.28
N LEU A 228 -46.01 -17.64 -11.82
CA LEU A 228 -45.16 -18.30 -12.81
C LEU A 228 -45.15 -17.56 -14.15
N GLU A 229 -46.29 -17.02 -14.58
CA GLU A 229 -46.38 -16.22 -15.81
C GLU A 229 -45.56 -14.93 -15.68
N HIS A 230 -45.71 -14.20 -14.56
CA HIS A 230 -44.92 -13.01 -14.28
C HIS A 230 -43.42 -13.33 -14.20
N ALA A 231 -43.05 -14.41 -13.49
CA ALA A 231 -41.67 -14.85 -13.43
C ALA A 231 -41.08 -15.17 -14.81
N ARG A 232 -41.85 -15.84 -15.68
CA ARG A 232 -41.42 -16.13 -17.06
C ARG A 232 -41.29 -14.88 -17.92
N ALA A 233 -42.24 -13.96 -17.83
CA ALA A 233 -42.25 -12.73 -18.61
C ALA A 233 -41.01 -11.87 -18.33
N PHE A 234 -40.56 -11.83 -17.07
CA PHE A 234 -39.43 -11.00 -16.64
C PHE A 234 -38.14 -11.79 -16.34
N GLY A 235 -38.13 -13.10 -16.60
CA GLY A 235 -36.97 -13.97 -16.33
C GLY A 235 -36.54 -14.02 -14.86
N LEU A 236 -37.49 -13.88 -13.94
CA LEU A 236 -37.22 -13.84 -12.50
C LEU A 236 -37.02 -15.25 -11.94
N VAL A 237 -36.10 -15.38 -10.99
CA VAL A 237 -35.93 -16.60 -10.18
C VAL A 237 -36.79 -16.62 -8.93
N GLU A 238 -37.27 -15.44 -8.53
CA GLU A 238 -38.04 -15.19 -7.30
C GLU A 238 -39.02 -14.05 -7.57
N VAL A 239 -40.26 -14.20 -7.08
CA VAL A 239 -41.30 -13.18 -7.18
C VAL A 239 -41.67 -12.71 -5.79
N ALA A 240 -41.52 -11.41 -5.54
CA ALA A 240 -41.93 -10.79 -4.29
C ALA A 240 -43.35 -10.23 -4.41
N VAL A 241 -44.16 -10.42 -3.37
CA VAL A 241 -45.56 -10.02 -3.29
C VAL A 241 -45.78 -9.31 -1.95
N LEU A 242 -46.63 -8.29 -1.97
CA LEU A 242 -47.18 -7.70 -0.75
C LEU A 242 -48.53 -8.36 -0.48
N GLU A 243 -48.60 -9.15 0.59
CA GLU A 243 -49.84 -9.79 1.03
C GLU A 243 -50.41 -9.04 2.24
N GLU A 244 -51.74 -8.93 2.31
CA GLU A 244 -52.40 -8.35 3.46
C GLU A 244 -52.88 -9.48 4.38
N ARG A 245 -52.25 -9.61 5.56
CA ARG A 245 -52.56 -10.65 6.55
C ARG A 245 -52.85 -9.97 7.89
N ASP A 246 -54.02 -10.25 8.46
CA ASP A 246 -54.49 -9.66 9.72
C ASP A 246 -54.43 -8.11 9.77
N GLY A 247 -54.72 -7.45 8.65
CA GLY A 247 -54.70 -5.98 8.54
C GLY A 247 -53.31 -5.35 8.54
N LYS A 248 -52.25 -6.14 8.37
CA LYS A 248 -50.87 -5.67 8.14
C LYS A 248 -50.37 -6.13 6.77
N GLN A 249 -49.71 -5.24 6.04
CA GLN A 249 -49.00 -5.60 4.82
C GLN A 249 -47.72 -6.37 5.19
N GLN A 250 -47.63 -7.62 4.76
CA GLN A 250 -46.47 -8.46 4.93
C GLN A 250 -45.82 -8.72 3.56
N ALA A 251 -44.51 -8.49 3.47
CA ALA A 251 -43.74 -8.82 2.28
C ALA A 251 -43.33 -10.30 2.31
N VAL A 252 -43.73 -11.03 1.28
CA VAL A 252 -43.42 -12.45 1.09
C VAL A 252 -42.78 -12.62 -0.27
N TYR A 253 -41.86 -13.58 -0.43
CA TYR A 253 -41.42 -13.99 -1.76
C TYR A 253 -41.55 -15.49 -1.97
N TYR A 254 -41.67 -15.81 -3.25
CA TYR A 254 -41.81 -17.17 -3.75
C TYR A 254 -40.66 -17.47 -4.71
N ARG A 255 -39.92 -18.54 -4.44
CA ARG A 255 -38.92 -19.05 -5.38
C ARG A 255 -39.64 -19.77 -6.52
N VAL A 256 -39.20 -19.54 -7.76
CA VAL A 256 -39.83 -20.16 -8.94
C VAL A 256 -39.70 -21.69 -8.90
N CYS A 257 -38.60 -22.22 -8.36
CA CYS A 257 -38.44 -23.66 -8.17
C CYS A 257 -39.52 -24.24 -7.25
N ASP A 258 -39.80 -23.58 -6.12
CA ASP A 258 -40.82 -24.03 -5.17
C ASP A 258 -42.22 -23.90 -5.79
N LEU A 259 -42.48 -22.82 -6.54
CA LEU A 259 -43.68 -22.66 -7.35
C LEU A 259 -43.81 -23.68 -8.50
N LEU A 260 -42.77 -24.41 -8.89
CA LEU A 260 -42.88 -25.47 -9.91
C LEU A 260 -43.01 -26.85 -9.27
N LEU A 261 -42.34 -27.08 -8.15
CA LEU A 261 -42.17 -28.42 -7.56
C LEU A 261 -43.15 -28.73 -6.42
N SER A 262 -43.57 -27.73 -5.65
CA SER A 262 -44.49 -27.96 -4.53
C SER A 262 -45.88 -28.38 -5.02
N GLN A 263 -46.62 -29.14 -4.22
CA GLN A 263 -48.06 -29.41 -4.45
C GLN A 263 -48.96 -28.80 -3.36
N GLY A 264 -48.37 -28.11 -2.39
CA GLY A 264 -49.06 -27.46 -1.27
C GLY A 264 -49.70 -26.11 -1.63
N SER A 265 -50.29 -25.48 -0.62
CA SER A 265 -50.83 -24.12 -0.72
C SER A 265 -49.69 -23.10 -0.88
N LEU A 266 -49.98 -21.95 -1.51
CA LEU A 266 -49.03 -20.83 -1.58
C LEU A 266 -48.57 -20.40 -0.18
N SER A 267 -49.46 -20.45 0.81
CA SER A 267 -49.14 -20.11 2.21
C SER A 267 -47.97 -20.90 2.81
N ASP A 268 -47.71 -22.12 2.31
CA ASP A 268 -46.76 -23.05 2.91
C ASP A 268 -45.35 -22.90 2.32
N ILE A 269 -45.26 -22.26 1.15
CA ILE A 269 -44.01 -22.04 0.41
C ILE A 269 -43.57 -20.57 0.40
N GLY A 270 -44.37 -19.67 0.98
CA GLY A 270 -44.04 -18.26 1.10
C GLY A 270 -42.91 -18.05 2.11
N LEU A 271 -41.84 -17.39 1.68
CA LEU A 271 -40.69 -17.09 2.52
C LEU A 271 -40.74 -15.63 3.01
N THR A 272 -40.46 -15.44 4.30
CA THR A 272 -40.37 -14.11 4.91
C THR A 272 -39.01 -13.47 4.64
N MET A 273 -38.98 -12.15 4.51
CA MET A 273 -37.75 -11.39 4.32
C MET A 273 -37.30 -10.74 5.64
N PRO A 274 -36.01 -10.79 5.99
CA PRO A 274 -35.49 -9.99 7.10
C PRO A 274 -35.53 -8.50 6.76
N GLU A 275 -35.88 -7.68 7.75
CA GLU A 275 -35.90 -6.23 7.61
C GLU A 275 -34.50 -5.62 7.71
N LEU A 276 -34.22 -4.74 6.75
CA LEU A 276 -32.97 -4.02 6.60
C LEU A 276 -33.26 -2.52 6.63
N PRO A 277 -32.89 -1.81 7.70
CA PRO A 277 -32.92 -0.35 7.71
C PRO A 277 -32.13 0.23 6.52
N ALA A 278 -32.72 1.16 5.79
CA ALA A 278 -32.14 1.72 4.56
C ALA A 278 -30.80 2.46 4.79
N ASN A 279 -30.55 2.92 6.03
CA ASN A 279 -29.31 3.57 6.44
C ASN A 279 -28.19 2.59 6.81
N LEU A 280 -28.44 1.27 6.82
CA LEU A 280 -27.40 0.27 7.05
C LEU A 280 -26.31 0.37 5.99
N SER A 281 -25.09 0.00 6.39
CA SER A 281 -24.01 -0.17 5.44
C SER A 281 -24.25 -1.42 4.57
N ARG A 282 -23.74 -1.39 3.33
CA ARG A 282 -23.86 -2.55 2.42
C ARG A 282 -23.28 -3.83 3.01
N LEU A 283 -22.19 -3.73 3.78
CA LEU A 283 -21.58 -4.89 4.44
C LEU A 283 -22.46 -5.45 5.55
N GLU A 284 -23.02 -4.61 6.42
CA GLU A 284 -23.93 -5.05 7.47
C GLU A 284 -25.21 -5.67 6.89
N ALA A 285 -25.75 -5.10 5.82
CA ALA A 285 -26.89 -5.65 5.10
C ALA A 285 -26.58 -7.04 4.54
N LEU A 286 -25.40 -7.22 3.90
CA LEU A 286 -24.97 -8.53 3.40
C LEU A 286 -24.82 -9.55 4.54
N LEU A 287 -24.20 -9.15 5.65
CA LEU A 287 -24.02 -10.03 6.81
C LEU A 287 -25.37 -10.41 7.42
N LYS A 288 -26.32 -9.49 7.57
CA LYS A 288 -27.67 -9.80 8.07
C LYS A 288 -28.38 -10.82 7.18
N LEU A 289 -28.32 -10.64 5.86
CA LEU A 289 -28.89 -11.59 4.91
C LEU A 289 -28.23 -12.97 4.98
N GLN A 290 -26.91 -13.01 5.13
CA GLN A 290 -26.18 -14.27 5.28
C GLN A 290 -26.51 -15.00 6.59
N HIS A 291 -26.65 -14.29 7.70
CA HIS A 291 -27.04 -14.90 8.99
C HIS A 291 -28.48 -15.43 8.98
N ALA A 292 -29.36 -14.76 8.24
CA ALA A 292 -30.75 -15.17 8.06
C ALA A 292 -30.95 -16.24 6.98
N ASP A 293 -29.88 -16.68 6.29
CA ASP A 293 -29.92 -17.55 5.11
C ASP A 293 -30.94 -17.06 4.05
N ALA A 294 -31.03 -15.74 3.89
CA ALA A 294 -32.01 -15.08 3.03
C ALA A 294 -31.36 -14.47 1.80
N ASP A 295 -31.92 -14.72 0.62
CA ASP A 295 -31.43 -14.15 -0.64
C ASP A 295 -31.97 -12.73 -0.92
N ILE A 296 -33.11 -12.39 -0.30
CA ILE A 296 -33.78 -11.10 -0.40
C ILE A 296 -34.01 -10.53 1.00
N GLY A 297 -33.75 -9.24 1.17
CA GLY A 297 -34.12 -8.44 2.34
C GLY A 297 -35.10 -7.35 2.01
N LEU A 298 -35.92 -7.00 3.00
CA LEU A 298 -36.89 -5.92 2.92
C LEU A 298 -36.25 -4.62 3.38
N ALA A 299 -36.13 -3.62 2.50
CA ALA A 299 -35.57 -2.33 2.88
C ALA A 299 -36.65 -1.45 3.51
N VAL A 300 -36.39 -0.97 4.73
CA VAL A 300 -37.34 -0.19 5.54
C VAL A 300 -36.74 1.15 5.93
N LYS A 301 -37.53 2.22 5.85
CA LYS A 301 -37.16 3.58 6.30
C LYS A 301 -38.35 4.19 7.02
N ASN A 302 -38.16 4.60 8.28
CA ASN A 302 -39.22 5.13 9.15
C ASN A 302 -40.46 4.20 9.22
N ASP A 303 -40.22 2.89 9.39
CA ASP A 303 -41.26 1.84 9.42
C ASP A 303 -42.07 1.67 8.10
N GLU A 304 -41.65 2.34 7.02
CA GLU A 304 -42.22 2.15 5.68
C GLU A 304 -41.33 1.29 4.79
N ILE A 305 -41.95 0.40 4.01
CA ILE A 305 -41.27 -0.42 3.02
C ILE A 305 -40.87 0.45 1.83
N VAL A 306 -39.57 0.64 1.66
CA VAL A 306 -38.99 1.43 0.56
C VAL A 306 -38.69 0.56 -0.66
N GLY A 307 -38.45 -0.74 -0.45
CA GLY A 307 -38.11 -1.65 -1.54
C GLY A 307 -37.46 -2.95 -1.09
N LEU A 308 -36.75 -3.59 -2.03
CA LEU A 308 -36.06 -4.86 -1.82
C LEU A 308 -34.57 -4.76 -2.09
N VAL A 309 -33.80 -5.56 -1.38
CA VAL A 309 -32.35 -5.70 -1.59
C VAL A 309 -32.02 -7.16 -1.80
N ARG A 310 -31.20 -7.45 -2.82
CA ARG A 310 -30.77 -8.80 -3.14
C ARG A 310 -29.35 -9.05 -2.65
N ARG A 311 -29.15 -10.16 -1.96
CA ARG A 311 -27.84 -10.61 -1.45
C ARG A 311 -26.79 -10.70 -2.54
N ARG A 312 -27.18 -11.19 -3.72
CA ARG A 312 -26.32 -11.28 -4.91
C ARG A 312 -25.76 -9.92 -5.34
N VAL A 313 -26.61 -8.90 -5.44
CA VAL A 313 -26.21 -7.54 -5.87
C VAL A 313 -25.25 -6.92 -4.85
N LEU A 314 -25.50 -7.12 -3.56
CA LEU A 314 -24.58 -6.69 -2.49
C LEU A 314 -23.20 -7.35 -2.62
N GLY A 315 -23.18 -8.67 -2.81
CA GLY A 315 -21.94 -9.43 -3.00
C GLY A 315 -21.16 -8.97 -4.23
N GLU A 316 -21.83 -8.86 -5.38
CA GLU A 316 -21.21 -8.38 -6.62
C GLU A 316 -20.64 -6.97 -6.45
N THR A 317 -21.40 -6.04 -5.85
CA THR A 317 -20.95 -4.64 -5.67
C THR A 317 -19.74 -4.54 -4.74
N LEU A 318 -19.69 -5.33 -3.68
CA LEU A 318 -18.55 -5.34 -2.75
C LEU A 318 -17.28 -5.88 -3.41
N LEU A 319 -17.41 -6.81 -4.36
CA LEU A 319 -16.29 -7.43 -5.06
C LEU A 319 -15.90 -6.66 -6.35
N GLN A 320 -16.79 -5.83 -6.90
CA GLN A 320 -16.60 -5.14 -8.19
C GLN A 320 -15.73 -3.88 -8.16
N GLY A 321 -15.37 -3.34 -7.00
CA GLY A 321 -14.68 -2.04 -6.90
C GLY A 321 -13.23 -1.97 -7.43
N GLY A 322 -12.79 -2.94 -8.23
CA GLY A 322 -11.62 -2.85 -9.10
C GLY A 322 -11.73 -3.62 -10.43
N LEU A 323 -12.88 -4.25 -10.74
CA LEU A 323 -13.08 -5.04 -11.96
C LEU A 323 -13.60 -4.22 -13.15
N THR A 324 -13.84 -2.92 -12.98
CA THR A 324 -13.98 -2.03 -14.12
C THR A 324 -12.60 -1.84 -14.74
N THR A 325 -12.28 -2.72 -15.69
CA THR A 325 -11.33 -2.41 -16.74
C THR A 325 -11.66 -1.02 -17.25
N GLN A 326 -10.83 -0.02 -16.94
CA GLN A 326 -10.77 1.17 -17.77
C GLN A 326 -10.62 0.65 -19.20
N PRO A 327 -11.51 1.00 -20.15
CA PRO A 327 -11.21 0.74 -21.54
C PRO A 327 -9.91 1.47 -21.81
N SER A 328 -8.88 0.70 -22.17
CA SER A 328 -7.64 1.23 -22.70
C SER A 328 -7.99 2.18 -23.82
N LEU A 329 -7.89 3.48 -23.56
CA LEU A 329 -7.80 4.47 -24.61
C LEU A 329 -6.44 4.25 -25.27
N VAL A 330 -6.49 3.45 -26.34
CA VAL A 330 -5.52 3.47 -27.43
C VAL A 330 -5.67 4.80 -28.15
#